data_AF-A0A1Y5SV26-F1
#
_entry.id   AF-A0A1Y5SV26-F1
#
_cell.length_a   1.000
_cell.length_b   1.000
_cell.length_c   1.000
_cell.angle_alpha   90.00
_cell.angle_beta   90.00
_cell.angle_gamma   90.00
#
_symmetry.space_group_name_H-M   'P 1'
#
loop_
_entity.id
_entity.type
_entity.pdbx_description
1 polymer ?
#
loop_
_entity_poly.entity_id
_entity_poly.type
_entity_poly.pdbx_seq_one_letter_code
_entity_poly.pdbx_strand_id
1 'polypeptide(L)' 'MRFRLFKCAECGHRMRLSGHACGRCSSPKHLFQRPSIHVAVVSVVALAAGVLVLNAIATDITEIATDQSDAG' A
#
# COMPACT_ATOMS: atom_id res chain seq x y z
N MET A 1 -14.15 -1.78 -19.46
CA MET A 1 -13.71 -0.41 -19.80
C MET A 1 -12.22 -0.26 -19.50
N ARG A 2 -11.40 0.21 -20.44
CA ARG A 2 -9.95 0.43 -20.19
C ARG A 2 -9.75 1.88 -19.76
N PHE A 3 -9.82 2.13 -18.46
CA PHE A 3 -9.58 3.45 -17.87
C PHE A 3 -8.15 3.92 -18.18
N ARG A 4 -8.03 5.12 -18.75
CA ARG A 4 -6.75 5.80 -18.99
C ARG A 4 -6.68 7.02 -18.09
N LEU A 5 -6.20 6.82 -16.87
CA LEU A 5 -6.16 7.86 -15.83
C LEU A 5 -5.05 8.89 -16.06
N PHE A 6 -3.95 8.52 -16.73
CA PHE A 6 -2.75 9.35 -16.77
C PHE A 6 -2.46 9.90 -18.17
N LYS A 7 -1.82 11.06 -18.23
CA LYS A 7 -1.21 11.62 -19.44
C LYS A 7 0.31 11.51 -19.33
N CYS A 8 0.97 11.22 -20.45
CA CYS A 8 2.41 11.30 -20.56
C CYS A 8 2.84 12.78 -20.53
N ALA A 9 3.82 13.12 -19.71
CA ALA A 9 4.34 14.50 -19.61
C ALA A 9 5.04 14.94 -20.91
N GLU A 10 5.68 14.01 -21.62
CA GLU A 10 6.43 14.31 -22.85
C GLU A 10 5.54 14.49 -24.07
N CYS A 11 4.59 13.58 -24.30
CA CYS A 11 3.82 13.54 -25.56
C CYS A 11 2.31 13.74 -25.38
N GLY A 12 1.83 13.97 -24.16
CA GLY A 12 0.40 14.16 -23.86
C GLY A 12 -0.48 12.92 -24.04
N HIS A 13 0.09 11.77 -24.46
CA HIS A 13 -0.65 10.54 -24.71
C HIS A 13 -1.34 10.03 -23.45
N ARG A 14 -2.61 9.58 -23.57
CA ARG A 14 -3.35 8.97 -22.44
C ARG A 14 -2.91 7.53 -22.22
N MET A 15 -2.34 7.26 -21.07
CA MET A 15 -1.74 5.98 -20.68
C MET A 15 -2.67 5.17 -19.77
N ARG A 16 -2.48 3.85 -19.80
CA ARG A 16 -3.12 2.90 -18.88
C ARG A 16 -2.29 2.73 -17.61
N LEU A 17 -2.90 2.23 -16.54
CA LEU A 17 -2.26 1.80 -15.28
C LEU A 17 -1.45 0.48 -15.45
N SER A 18 -0.88 0.23 -16.62
CA SER A 18 -0.16 -1.01 -16.95
C SER A 18 1.12 -0.71 -17.74
N GLY A 19 2.21 -1.38 -17.41
CA GLY A 19 3.52 -1.21 -18.04
C GLY A 19 4.32 -0.01 -17.53
N HIS A 20 5.64 -0.04 -17.76
CA HIS A 20 6.61 0.93 -17.23
C HIS A 20 6.84 2.15 -18.11
N ALA A 21 6.39 2.13 -19.37
CA ALA A 21 6.64 3.18 -20.36
C ALA A 21 5.35 3.64 -21.06
N CYS A 22 5.41 4.81 -21.71
CA CYS A 22 4.35 5.32 -22.57
C CYS A 22 4.21 4.45 -23.82
N GLY A 23 2.99 4.00 -24.14
CA GLY A 23 2.74 3.18 -25.34
C GLY A 23 2.82 3.94 -26.68
N ARG A 24 3.20 5.22 -26.67
CA ARG A 24 3.39 6.04 -27.88
C ARG A 24 4.83 6.48 -28.07
N CYS A 25 5.40 7.18 -27.10
CA CYS A 25 6.78 7.72 -27.19
C CYS A 25 7.81 6.88 -26.42
N SER A 26 7.41 5.80 -25.77
CA SER A 26 8.27 4.93 -24.94
C SER A 26 8.98 5.63 -23.78
N SER A 27 8.67 6.90 -23.50
CA SER A 27 9.18 7.62 -22.32
C SER A 27 8.77 6.91 -21.02
N PRO A 28 9.67 6.79 -20.02
CA PRO A 28 9.38 6.12 -18.76
C PRO A 28 8.24 6.81 -18.01
N LYS A 29 7.34 6.01 -17.42
CA LYS A 29 6.29 6.55 -16.56
C LYS A 29 6.86 7.04 -15.24
N HIS A 30 6.33 8.17 -14.78
CA HIS A 30 6.57 8.69 -13.44
C HIS A 30 6.19 7.64 -12.38
N LEU A 31 6.90 7.60 -11.26
CA LEU A 31 6.75 6.57 -10.23
C LEU A 31 5.30 6.46 -9.74
N PHE A 32 4.63 7.58 -9.46
CA PHE A 32 3.22 7.63 -9.05
C PHE A 32 2.22 7.07 -10.08
N GLN A 33 2.60 6.89 -11.34
CA GLN A 33 1.74 6.31 -12.37
C GLN A 33 1.96 4.80 -12.52
N ARG A 34 2.88 4.21 -11.74
CA ARG A 34 3.20 2.78 -11.77
C ARG A 34 2.34 2.04 -10.75
N PRO A 35 1.65 0.95 -11.14
CA PRO A 35 0.82 0.18 -10.21
C PRO A 35 1.61 -0.39 -9.04
N SER A 36 2.90 -0.69 -9.22
CA SER A 36 3.78 -1.22 -8.18
C SER A 36 3.93 -0.28 -6.98
N ILE A 37 3.93 1.04 -7.19
CA ILE A 37 4.03 2.02 -6.10
C ILE A 37 2.76 2.00 -5.25
N HIS A 38 1.59 1.89 -5.87
CA HIS A 38 0.33 1.79 -5.13
C HIS A 38 0.26 0.49 -4.32
N VAL A 39 0.66 -0.64 -4.91
CA VAL A 39 0.73 -1.92 -4.20
C VAL A 39 1.69 -1.83 -3.02
N ALA A 40 2.88 -1.25 -3.21
CA ALA A 40 3.85 -1.07 -2.14
C ALA A 40 3.29 -0.21 -0.99
N VAL A 41 2.69 0.94 -1.29
CA VAL A 41 2.09 1.81 -0.28
C VAL A 41 0.99 1.09 0.50
N VAL A 42 0.07 0.42 -0.21
CA VAL A 42 -1.02 -0.34 0.44
C VAL A 42 -0.46 -1.46 1.32
N SER A 43 0.57 -2.19 0.86
CA SER A 43 1.19 -3.24 1.67
C SER A 43 1.84 -2.70 2.93
N VAL A 44 2.53 -1.56 2.86
CA VAL A 44 3.18 -0.94 4.02
C VAL A 44 2.13 -0.49 5.04
N VAL A 45 1.05 0.13 4.58
CA VAL A 45 -0.06 0.55 5.45
C VAL A 45 -0.73 -0.65 6.11
N ALA A 46 -1.00 -1.72 5.35
CA ALA A 46 -1.60 -2.93 5.87
C ALA A 46 -0.72 -3.62 6.93
N LEU A 47 0.59 -3.69 6.68
CA LEU A 47 1.55 -4.24 7.65
C LEU A 47 1.62 -3.41 8.92
N ALA A 48 1.70 -2.07 8.79
CA ALA A 48 1.73 -1.17 9.94
C ALA A 48 0.46 -1.32 10.80
N ALA A 49 -0.71 -1.39 10.17
CA ALA A 49 -1.97 -1.64 10.88
C ALA A 49 -1.99 -3.02 11.57
N GLY A 50 -1.50 -4.06 10.89
CA GLY A 50 -1.39 -5.40 11.47
C GLY A 50 -0.50 -5.45 12.71
N VAL A 51 0.64 -4.75 12.69
CA VAL A 51 1.53 -4.64 13.85
C VAL A 51 0.85 -3.93 15.02
N LEU A 52 0.13 -2.84 14.77
CA LEU A 52 -0.60 -2.13 15.81
C LEU A 52 -1.69 -3.00 16.45
N VAL A 53 -2.45 -3.72 15.64
CA VAL A 53 -3.48 -4.65 16.14
C VAL A 53 -2.85 -5.78 16.96
N LEU A 54 -1.74 -6.35 16.49
CA LEU A 54 -1.04 -7.41 17.22
C LEU A 54 -0.53 -6.92 18.58
N ASN A 55 0.02 -5.70 18.63
CA ASN A 55 0.48 -5.10 19.88
C ASN A 55 -0.67 -4.84 20.86
N ALA A 56 -1.83 -4.36 20.38
CA ALA A 56 -3.01 -4.15 21.22
C ALA A 56 -3.54 -5.46 21.82
N ILE A 57 -3.58 -6.54 21.02
CA ILE A 57 -3.98 -7.85 21.52
C ILE A 57 -2.98 -8.37 22.56
N ALA A 58 -1.68 -8.15 22.35
CA ALA A 58 -0.66 -8.57 23.29
C ALA A 58 -0.79 -7.84 24.64
N THR A 59 -1.10 -6.53 24.64
CA THR A 59 -1.32 -5.78 25.87
C THR A 59 -2.54 -6.29 26.65
N ASP A 60 -3.64 -6.57 25.95
CA ASP A 60 -4.86 -7.10 26.60
C ASP A 60 -4.60 -8.45 27.30
N ILE A 61 -3.82 -9.34 26.66
CA ILE A 61 -3.48 -10.66 27.25
C ILE A 61 -2.63 -10.51 28.51
N THR A 62 -1.68 -9.57 28.54
CA THR A 62 -0.81 -9.38 29.70
C THR A 62 -1.56 -8.87 30.93
N GLU A 63 -2.55 -7.99 30.75
CA GLU A 63 -3.38 -7.50 31.86
C GLU A 63 -4.22 -8.61 32.48
N ILE A 64 -4.78 -9.50 31.65
CA ILE A 64 -5.55 -10.67 32.12
C ILE A 64 -4.66 -11.63 32.92
N ALA A 65 -3.41 -11.84 32.49
CA ALA A 65 -2.49 -12.76 33.15
C ALA A 65 -2.07 -12.29 34.56
N THR A 66 -1.94 -10.97 34.77
CA THR A 66 -1.59 -10.41 36.08
C THR A 66 -2.76 -10.47 37.07
N ASP A 67 -3.99 -10.23 36.62
CA ASP A 67 -5.18 -10.26 37.47
C ASP A 67 -5.45 -11.65 38.08
N GLN A 68 -5.15 -12.72 37.34
CA GLN A 68 -5.27 -14.10 37.84
C GLN A 68 -4.23 -14.46 38.91
N SER A 69 -3.11 -13.74 38.98
CA SER A 69 -2.02 -14.04 39.93
C SER A 69 -2.28 -13.46 41.32
N ASP A 70 -3.11 -12.41 41.43
CA ASP A 70 -3.46 -11.77 42.70
C ASP A 70 -4.76 -12.35 43.33
N ALA A 71 -5.46 -13.22 42.60
CA ALA A 71 -6.72 -13.84 43.02
C ALA A 71 -6.55 -15.21 43.73
N GLY A 72 -5.32 -15.66 43.99
CA GLY A 72 -5.00 -16.92 44.69
C GLY A 72 -4.16 -16.70 45.94
#